data_AF-A0A7X4Y3A7-F1
#
_entry.id   AF-A0A7X4Y3A7-F1
#
_cell.length_a   1.000
_cell.length_b   1.000
_cell.length_c   1.000
_cell.angle_alpha   90.00
_cell.angle_beta   90.00
_cell.angle_gamma   90.00
#
_symmetry.space_group_name_H-M   'P 1'
#
loop_
_entity.id
_entity.type
_entity.pdbx_description
1 polymer ?
#
loop_
_entity_poly.entity_id
_entity_poly.type
_entity_poly.pdbx_seq_one_letter_code
_entity_poly.pdbx_strand_id
1 'polypeptide(L)'
;MKNAVLNKKHLISTEKGRELIKNLQGSRIVSVEMTSEWEQQLESIYKNKKGFGGYKDFLEKIKTFTKEEVERIKKLTFQASLKPFKEKGERKSKKVGSVRNHPKGYRRSSF
;
A
#
# COMPACT_ATOMS: atom_id res chain seq x y z
N MET A 1 -2.17 -5.99 -5.43
CA MET A 1 -0.79 -6.21 -5.95
C MET A 1 0.23 -5.75 -4.90
N LYS A 2 1.45 -6.31 -4.85
CA LYS A 2 2.44 -6.03 -3.77
C LYS A 2 3.55 -5.08 -4.25
N ASN A 3 3.77 -3.97 -3.53
CA ASN A 3 4.78 -2.94 -3.83
C ASN A 3 6.12 -3.17 -3.10
N ALA A 4 6.16 -4.12 -2.17
CA ALA A 4 7.34 -4.53 -1.43
C ALA A 4 7.33 -6.05 -1.21
N VAL A 5 8.52 -6.62 -1.01
CA VAL A 5 8.73 -8.05 -0.73
C VAL A 5 9.60 -8.18 0.51
N LEU A 6 9.25 -9.14 1.37
CA LEU A 6 10.03 -9.47 2.56
C LEU A 6 11.19 -10.39 2.16
N ASN A 7 12.43 -10.00 2.47
CA ASN A 7 13.60 -10.85 2.37
C ASN A 7 14.20 -11.03 3.78
N LYS A 8 13.98 -12.21 4.38
CA LYS A 8 14.28 -12.49 5.78
C LYS A 8 13.60 -11.46 6.70
N LYS A 9 14.38 -10.57 7.32
CA LYS A 9 13.92 -9.49 8.22
C LYS A 9 13.93 -8.10 7.56
N HIS A 10 14.22 -8.02 6.26
CA HIS A 10 14.31 -6.76 5.53
C HIS A 10 13.12 -6.58 4.58
N LEU A 11 12.55 -5.39 4.58
CA LEU A 11 11.55 -4.98 3.59
C LEU A 11 12.27 -4.36 2.39
N ILE A 12 12.12 -4.97 1.21
CA ILE A 12 12.77 -4.52 -0.02
C ILE A 12 11.71 -4.06 -1.02
N SER A 13 11.90 -2.88 -1.61
CA SER A 13 11.02 -2.36 -2.65
C SER A 13 11.07 -3.24 -3.91
N THR A 14 9.92 -3.41 -4.57
CA THR A 14 9.89 -4.08 -5.89
C THR A 14 10.37 -3.12 -6.99
N GLU A 15 10.70 -3.66 -8.16
CA GLU A 15 11.01 -2.85 -9.36
C GLU A 15 9.87 -1.87 -9.66
N LYS A 16 8.61 -2.35 -9.65
CA LYS A 16 7.41 -1.51 -9.78
C LYS A 16 7.30 -0.44 -8.69
N GLY A 17 7.65 -0.78 -7.45
CA GLY A 17 7.65 0.18 -6.34
C GLY A 17 8.68 1.29 -6.56
N ARG A 18 9.88 0.95 -7.06
CA ARG A 18 10.93 1.92 -7.41
C ARG A 18 10.52 2.80 -8.59
N GLU A 19 9.95 2.22 -9.65
CA GLU A 19 9.43 2.97 -10.79
C GLU A 19 8.31 3.93 -10.38
N LEU A 20 7.39 3.49 -9.52
CA LEU A 20 6.32 4.34 -9.01
C LEU A 20 6.88 5.56 -8.25
N ILE A 21 7.81 5.34 -7.32
CA ILE A 21 8.45 6.44 -6.58
C ILE A 21 9.21 7.36 -7.54
N LYS A 22 9.94 6.82 -8.51
CA LYS A 22 10.64 7.60 -9.54
C LYS A 22 9.68 8.49 -10.32
N ASN A 23 8.54 7.95 -10.76
CA ASN A 23 7.57 8.72 -11.53
C ASN A 23 6.84 9.79 -10.69
N LEU A 24 6.84 9.63 -9.37
CA LEU A 24 6.30 10.61 -8.42
C LEU A 24 7.37 11.54 -7.84
N GLN A 25 8.65 11.43 -8.26
CA GLN A 25 9.69 12.36 -7.84
C GLN A 25 9.30 13.79 -8.21
N GLY A 26 9.42 14.71 -7.25
CA GLY A 26 8.97 16.09 -7.38
C GLY A 26 7.50 16.31 -6.99
N SER A 27 6.72 15.26 -6.75
CA SER A 27 5.42 15.39 -6.07
C SER A 27 5.62 15.67 -4.58
N ARG A 28 4.78 16.54 -4.02
CA ARG A 28 4.73 16.72 -2.56
C ARG A 28 4.19 15.48 -1.84
N ILE A 29 3.54 14.54 -2.53
CA ILE A 29 3.00 13.30 -1.94
C ILE A 29 4.12 12.39 -1.40
N VAL A 30 5.31 12.44 -2.00
CA VAL A 30 6.46 11.63 -1.55
C VAL A 30 7.39 12.39 -0.59
N SER A 31 7.05 13.63 -0.24
CA SER A 31 7.85 14.46 0.68
C SER A 31 7.54 14.11 2.14
N VAL A 32 8.59 13.92 2.92
CA VAL A 32 8.50 13.67 4.37
C VAL A 32 8.11 14.95 5.11
N GLU A 33 8.55 16.09 4.60
CA GLU A 33 8.24 17.42 5.12
C GLU A 33 6.74 17.67 5.07
N MET A 34 6.08 17.32 3.96
CA MET A 34 4.62 17.47 3.83
C MET A 34 3.86 16.66 4.89
N THR A 35 4.25 15.39 5.11
CA THR A 35 3.64 14.59 6.18
C THR A 35 3.88 15.20 7.55
N SER A 36 5.09 15.71 7.82
CA SER A 36 5.41 16.39 9.08
C SER A 36 4.56 17.65 9.31
N GLU A 37 4.36 18.46 8.28
CA GLU A 37 3.49 19.65 8.33
C GLU A 37 2.04 19.30 8.68
N TRP A 38 1.53 18.17 8.17
CA TRP A 38 0.16 17.72 8.46
C TRP A 38 0.02 17.24 9.89
N GLU A 39 0.98 16.46 10.39
CA GLU A 39 1.00 16.01 11.78
C GLU A 39 1.05 17.20 12.75
N GLN A 40 1.88 18.21 12.46
CA GLN A 40 1.94 19.46 13.24
C GLN A 40 0.61 20.22 13.21
N GLN A 41 -0.06 20.30 12.05
CA GLN A 41 -1.36 20.96 11.94
C GLN A 41 -2.43 20.23 12.76
N LEU A 42 -2.48 18.90 12.67
CA LEU A 42 -3.39 18.08 13.48
C LEU A 42 -3.14 18.26 14.98
N GLU A 43 -1.88 18.22 15.39
CA GLU A 43 -1.50 18.46 16.78
C GLU A 43 -1.90 19.86 17.24
N SER A 44 -1.76 20.87 16.38
CA SER A 44 -2.16 22.25 16.69
C SER A 44 -3.67 22.41 16.85
N ILE A 45 -4.48 21.66 16.11
CA ILE A 45 -5.95 21.69 16.23
C ILE A 45 -6.35 21.15 17.61
N TYR A 46 -5.70 20.07 18.04
CA TYR A 46 -5.91 19.48 19.35
C TYR A 46 -5.43 20.40 20.48
N LYS A 47 -4.16 20.82 20.46
CA LYS A 47 -3.56 21.66 21.52
C LYS A 47 -4.29 22.99 21.71
N ASN A 48 -4.71 23.63 20.61
CA ASN A 48 -5.40 24.91 20.65
C ASN A 48 -6.93 24.79 20.73
N LYS A 49 -7.47 23.57 20.93
CA LYS A 49 -8.91 23.30 21.06
C LYS A 49 -9.76 23.93 19.94
N LYS A 50 -9.25 23.93 18.70
CA LYS A 50 -9.93 24.53 17.53
C LYS A 50 -11.20 23.77 17.12
N GLY A 51 -11.41 22.58 17.67
CA GLY A 51 -12.61 21.77 17.48
C GLY A 51 -12.92 21.50 16.00
N PHE A 52 -14.21 21.42 15.69
CA PHE A 52 -14.68 21.14 14.34
C PHE A 52 -14.24 22.18 13.30
N GLY A 53 -14.17 23.46 13.68
CA GLY A 53 -13.74 24.54 12.78
C GLY A 53 -12.33 24.32 12.27
N GLY A 54 -11.37 24.08 13.18
CA GLY A 54 -9.98 23.79 12.78
C GLY A 54 -9.84 22.54 11.92
N TYR A 55 -10.63 21.51 12.18
CA TYR A 55 -10.64 20.29 11.37
C TYR A 55 -11.21 20.52 9.97
N LYS A 56 -12.29 21.31 9.86
CA LYS A 56 -12.87 21.69 8.57
C LYS A 56 -11.87 22.46 7.71
N ASP A 57 -11.15 23.41 8.30
CA ASP A 57 -10.12 24.18 7.58
C ASP A 57 -8.98 23.30 7.09
N PHE A 58 -8.55 22.34 7.91
CA PHE A 58 -7.54 21.35 7.52
C PHE A 58 -8.01 20.47 6.36
N LEU A 59 -9.27 20.00 6.39
CA LEU A 59 -9.85 19.22 5.29
C LEU A 59 -9.94 20.01 3.98
N GLU A 60 -10.30 21.29 4.02
CA GLU A 60 -10.34 22.13 2.80
C GLU A 60 -8.95 22.32 2.19
N LYS A 61 -7.89 22.40 3.01
CA LYS A 61 -6.50 22.40 2.53
C LYS A 61 -6.15 21.08 1.84
N ILE A 62 -6.49 19.94 2.45
CA ILE A 62 -6.27 18.60 1.86
C ILE A 62 -7.01 18.49 0.52
N LYS A 63 -8.24 18.96 0.45
CA LYS A 63 -9.06 18.92 -0.77
C LYS A 63 -8.44 19.73 -1.90
N THR A 64 -8.00 20.95 -1.60
CA THR A 64 -7.29 21.82 -2.57
C THR A 64 -6.01 21.14 -3.05
N PHE A 65 -5.17 20.68 -2.12
CA PHE A 65 -3.94 19.96 -2.42
C PHE A 65 -4.18 18.73 -3.30
N THR A 66 -5.19 17.93 -2.97
CA THR A 66 -5.53 16.70 -3.71
C THR A 66 -5.93 17.03 -5.14
N LYS A 67 -6.73 18.09 -5.32
CA LYS A 67 -7.14 18.56 -6.65
C LYS A 67 -5.93 18.97 -7.49
N GLU A 68 -5.01 19.73 -6.92
CA GLU A 68 -3.78 20.17 -7.60
C GLU A 68 -2.88 18.99 -7.99
N GLU A 69 -2.64 18.06 -7.06
CA GLU A 69 -1.81 16.89 -7.34
C GLU A 69 -2.44 15.96 -8.37
N VAL A 70 -3.76 15.78 -8.36
CA VAL A 70 -4.45 15.00 -9.39
C VAL A 70 -4.28 15.64 -10.77
N GLU A 71 -4.46 16.95 -10.88
CA GLU A 71 -4.25 17.66 -12.14
C GLU A 71 -2.79 17.60 -12.60
N ARG A 72 -1.82 17.64 -11.68
CA ARG A 72 -0.41 17.44 -11.99
C ARG A 72 -0.15 16.02 -12.50
N ILE A 73 -0.66 14.99 -11.81
CA ILE A 73 -0.45 13.58 -12.14
C ILE A 73 -1.07 13.23 -13.50
N LYS A 74 -2.24 13.77 -13.83
CA LYS A 74 -2.88 13.58 -15.14
C LYS A 74 -1.99 14.03 -16.31
N LYS A 75 -1.09 14.99 -16.08
CA LYS A 75 -0.16 15.51 -17.09
C LYS A 75 1.12 14.67 -17.20
N LEU A 76 1.36 13.74 -16.27
CA LEU A 76 2.52 12.85 -16.34
C LEU A 76 2.27 11.75 -17.39
N THR A 77 3.24 11.56 -18.27
CA THR A 77 3.27 10.44 -19.21
C THR A 77 4.11 9.31 -18.61
N PHE A 78 3.48 8.16 -18.36
CA PHE A 78 4.18 6.98 -17.86
C PHE A 78 4.56 6.09 -19.03
N GLN A 79 5.85 5.82 -19.22
CA GLN A 79 6.29 4.76 -20.12
C GLN A 79 6.08 3.41 -19.44
N ALA A 80 4.90 2.81 -19.66
CA ALA A 80 4.65 1.45 -19.21
C ALA A 80 5.38 0.47 -20.14
N SER A 81 6.53 -0.06 -19.71
CA SER A 81 7.09 -1.25 -20.37
C SER A 81 6.21 -2.44 -20.01
N LEU A 82 5.23 -2.76 -20.84
CA LEU A 82 4.45 -3.98 -20.73
C LEU A 82 5.36 -5.17 -21.07
N LYS A 83 6.11 -5.67 -20.09
CA LYS A 83 6.67 -7.03 -20.21
C LYS A 83 5.46 -7.99 -20.26
N PRO A 84 5.32 -8.84 -21.29
CA PRO A 84 4.19 -9.76 -21.37
C PRO A 84 4.16 -10.62 -20.10
N PHE A 85 2.99 -10.66 -19.47
CA PHE A 85 2.75 -11.48 -18.29
C PHE A 85 2.93 -12.94 -18.70
N LYS A 86 4.09 -13.53 -18.40
CA LYS A 86 4.28 -14.98 -18.53
C LYS A 86 3.49 -15.65 -17.40
N GLU A 87 2.34 -16.23 -17.75
CA GLU A 87 1.66 -17.18 -16.88
C GLU A 87 2.66 -18.22 -16.38
N LYS A 88 2.80 -18.35 -15.06
CA LYS A 88 3.60 -19.41 -14.48
C LYS A 88 2.86 -20.72 -14.71
N GLY A 89 3.35 -21.48 -15.69
CA GLY A 89 2.93 -22.84 -15.97
C GLY A 89 2.90 -23.72 -14.71
N GLU A 90 1.98 -24.68 -14.77
CA GLU A 90 1.62 -25.68 -13.77
C GLU A 90 2.82 -26.19 -12.95
N ARG A 91 2.72 -26.08 -11.62
CA ARG A 91 3.60 -26.81 -10.72
C ARG A 91 3.27 -28.30 -10.84
N LYS A 92 4.13 -29.07 -11.53
CA LYS A 92 4.11 -30.54 -11.47
C LYS A 92 4.18 -30.98 -10.00
N SER A 93 3.13 -31.65 -9.55
CA SER A 93 3.03 -32.29 -8.24
C SER A 93 4.11 -33.37 -8.11
N LYS A 94 5.03 -33.19 -7.16
CA LYS A 94 5.96 -34.25 -6.74
C LYS A 94 5.17 -35.30 -5.96
N LYS A 95 5.15 -36.55 -6.47
CA LYS A 95 4.75 -37.76 -5.74
C LYS A 95 5.57 -37.87 -4.45
N VAL A 96 4.89 -37.85 -3.31
CA VAL A 96 5.36 -38.35 -2.01
C VAL A 96 4.20 -39.20 -1.51
N GLY A 97 4.27 -40.53 -1.51
CA GLY A 97 5.06 -41.30 -0.56
C GLY A 97 4.11 -41.77 0.54
N SER A 98 3.66 -43.02 0.42
CA SER A 98 2.75 -43.75 1.31
C SER A 98 3.09 -43.59 2.81
N VAL A 99 2.14 -43.15 3.63
CA VAL A 99 2.08 -43.49 5.06
C VAL A 99 0.61 -43.67 5.50
N ARG A 100 0.25 -44.90 5.82
CA ARG A 100 -0.96 -45.27 6.58
C ARG A 100 -0.77 -44.80 8.03
N ASN A 101 -1.80 -44.22 8.64
CA ASN A 101 -2.33 -44.54 9.97
C ASN A 101 -3.31 -43.46 10.42
N HIS A 102 -4.60 -43.83 10.50
CA HIS A 102 -5.65 -43.09 11.20
C HIS A 102 -5.87 -43.71 12.58
N PRO A 103 -6.01 -42.90 13.63
CA PRO A 103 -6.87 -43.28 14.76
C PRO A 103 -8.03 -42.28 14.96
N LYS A 104 -9.24 -42.83 14.77
CA LYS A 104 -10.54 -42.58 15.42
C LYS A 104 -10.85 -41.14 15.91
N GLY A 105 -11.67 -40.44 15.12
CA GLY A 105 -12.41 -39.24 15.51
C GLY A 105 -13.80 -39.55 16.07
N TYR A 106 -14.20 -38.70 17.01
CA TYR A 106 -15.34 -38.77 17.95
C TYR A 106 -16.75 -38.82 17.32
N ARG A 107 -17.67 -39.45 18.06
CA ARG A 107 -19.14 -39.45 17.87
C ARG A 107 -19.71 -38.02 17.86
N ARG A 108 -20.54 -37.70 16.87
CA ARG A 108 -21.46 -36.54 16.87
C ARG A 108 -22.58 -36.80 17.88
N SER A 109 -22.79 -35.87 18.81
CA SER A 109 -24.06 -35.70 19.53
C SER A 109 -24.91 -34.72 18.74
N SER A 110 -26.07 -35.20 18.29
CA SER A 110 -27.15 -34.41 17.70
C SER A 110 -27.84 -33.60 18.81
N PHE A 111 -28.17 -32.35 18.51
CA PHE A 111 -29.28 -31.64 19.16
C PHE A 111 -30.55 -31.92 18.38
#